data_AF-A0A3C8C6S8-F1
#
_entry.id   AF-A0A3C8C6S8-F1
#
_cell.length_a   1.000
_cell.length_b   1.000
_cell.length_c   1.000
_cell.angle_alpha   90.00
_cell.angle_beta   90.00
_cell.angle_gamma   90.00
#
_symmetry.space_group_name_H-M   'P 1'
#
loop_
_entity.id
_entity.type
_entity.pdbx_description
1 polymer ?
#
loop_
_entity_poly.entity_id
_entity_poly.type
_entity_poly.pdbx_seq_one_letter_code
_entity_poly.pdbx_strand_id
1 'polypeptide(L)'
;GEWDKITTSIWMPLNYHRLVGNGTFGGYMVCIIGAYMYLWSDKKEEREYYDWVGYIGNLIGVAIMIPLPAMGYIFVAEIYQYDATIGMYIMSDRESMFMLVQGLLVGTMFSVSNIYMWVSMKRIENAERFFPAMKFGFILIVISATIWFTPRRFFATMLPEPGMNPDMVLPDNLAFLALMVSKNTAAFCLVTVTFINYIFYTIATKTGKVHYGKINPLGPYVLIFLGFSDIWLMSWMGTIRELSRMNWHIYKVFKDVTPEKFAPTLAESGFHVTVIVWTFFVLMTAIIWIGIKYPKTKPKETGPVQAAPQMAE
;
A
#
# COMPACT_ATOMS: atom_id res chain seq x y z
N GLY A 1 10.93 33.55 -12.59
CA GLY A 1 11.09 33.04 -13.97
C GLY A 1 10.15 31.88 -14.22
N GLU A 2 10.10 31.34 -15.44
CA GLU A 2 9.25 30.17 -15.76
C GLU A 2 9.55 28.95 -14.88
N TRP A 3 10.80 28.80 -14.43
CA TRP A 3 11.22 27.76 -13.47
C TRP A 3 10.46 27.83 -12.14
N ASP A 4 10.28 29.03 -11.58
CA ASP A 4 9.59 29.23 -10.30
C ASP A 4 8.10 28.84 -10.37
N LYS A 5 7.50 28.86 -11.57
CA LYS A 5 6.11 28.40 -11.76
C LYS A 5 5.98 26.90 -11.61
N ILE A 6 7.04 26.17 -11.91
CA ILE A 6 7.04 24.72 -11.80
C ILE A 6 7.53 24.34 -10.41
N THR A 7 8.69 24.84 -9.95
CA THR A 7 9.33 24.53 -8.65
C THR A 7 8.67 25.21 -7.45
N THR A 8 7.37 24.99 -7.32
CA THR A 8 6.57 25.38 -6.16
C THR A 8 6.98 24.57 -4.92
N SER A 9 6.62 25.06 -3.73
CA SER A 9 6.90 24.37 -2.45
C SER A 9 6.37 22.94 -2.42
N ILE A 10 5.29 22.65 -3.16
CA ILE A 10 4.70 21.31 -3.26
C ILE A 10 5.45 20.34 -4.20
N TRP A 11 6.34 20.81 -5.09
CA TRP A 11 7.01 19.95 -6.09
C TRP A 11 7.78 18.81 -5.42
N MET A 12 8.70 19.13 -4.53
CA MET A 12 9.62 18.14 -3.94
C MET A 12 8.90 17.20 -2.96
N PRO A 13 8.07 17.69 -2.02
CA PRO A 13 7.26 16.83 -1.16
C PRO A 13 6.40 15.83 -1.94
N LEU A 14 5.77 16.27 -3.04
CA LEU A 14 4.99 15.40 -3.91
C LEU A 14 5.85 14.31 -4.57
N ASN A 15 7.05 14.65 -5.05
CA ASN A 15 7.94 13.66 -5.65
C ASN A 15 8.46 12.64 -4.65
N TYR A 16 8.79 13.06 -3.43
CA TYR A 16 9.18 12.12 -2.38
C TYR A 16 8.01 11.19 -2.02
N HIS A 17 6.81 11.73 -1.85
CA HIS A 17 5.62 10.91 -1.59
C HIS A 17 5.35 9.91 -2.73
N ARG A 18 5.49 10.34 -4.00
CA ARG A 18 5.35 9.46 -5.17
C ARG A 18 6.42 8.39 -5.26
N LEU A 19 7.67 8.73 -4.97
CA LEU A 19 8.77 7.77 -4.98
C LEU A 19 8.48 6.63 -4.00
N VAL A 20 8.07 6.98 -2.79
CA VAL A 20 7.72 6.02 -1.75
C VAL A 20 6.48 5.22 -2.12
N GLY A 21 5.41 5.86 -2.60
CA GLY A 21 4.19 5.19 -3.05
C GLY A 21 4.45 4.21 -4.19
N ASN A 22 5.15 4.63 -5.25
CA ASN A 22 5.47 3.79 -6.39
C ASN A 22 6.41 2.63 -6.03
N GLY A 23 7.40 2.86 -5.15
CA GLY A 23 8.28 1.81 -4.68
C GLY A 23 7.56 0.77 -3.83
N THR A 24 6.63 1.22 -2.97
CA THR A 24 5.71 0.36 -2.21
C THR A 24 4.87 -0.51 -3.15
N PHE A 25 4.29 0.12 -4.19
CA PHE A 25 3.53 -0.58 -5.23
C PHE A 25 4.35 -1.64 -5.94
N GLY A 26 5.59 -1.32 -6.35
CA GLY A 26 6.49 -2.29 -6.96
C GLY A 26 6.71 -3.53 -6.08
N GLY A 27 6.94 -3.33 -4.77
CA GLY A 27 7.10 -4.44 -3.81
C GLY A 27 5.85 -5.32 -3.69
N TYR A 28 4.67 -4.72 -3.61
CA TYR A 28 3.42 -5.49 -3.53
C TYR A 28 2.98 -6.12 -4.86
N MET A 29 3.41 -5.59 -6.00
CA MET A 29 3.24 -6.29 -7.29
C MET A 29 4.09 -7.57 -7.31
N VAL A 30 5.31 -7.54 -6.78
CA VAL A 30 6.13 -8.75 -6.60
C VAL A 30 5.45 -9.74 -5.66
N CYS A 31 4.71 -9.27 -4.64
CA CYS A 31 3.91 -10.14 -3.75
C CYS A 31 2.84 -10.91 -4.52
N ILE A 32 2.03 -10.21 -5.33
CA ILE A 32 0.97 -10.84 -6.13
C ILE A 32 1.57 -11.85 -7.10
N ILE A 33 2.60 -11.46 -7.84
CA ILE A 33 3.25 -12.34 -8.82
C ILE A 33 3.82 -13.56 -8.12
N GLY A 34 4.59 -13.38 -7.05
CA GLY A 34 5.15 -14.49 -6.27
C GLY A 34 4.06 -15.42 -5.72
N ALA A 35 2.96 -14.88 -5.22
CA ALA A 35 1.85 -15.68 -4.72
C ALA A 35 1.12 -16.48 -5.81
N TYR A 36 0.82 -15.88 -6.96
CA TYR A 36 0.19 -16.59 -8.07
C TYR A 36 1.09 -17.68 -8.63
N MET A 37 2.37 -17.37 -8.83
CA MET A 37 3.34 -18.37 -9.30
C MET A 37 3.50 -19.49 -8.27
N TYR A 38 3.54 -19.18 -6.97
CA TYR A 38 3.57 -20.21 -5.91
C TYR A 38 2.33 -21.12 -5.94
N LEU A 39 1.14 -20.56 -6.07
CA LEU A 39 -0.12 -21.29 -6.05
C LEU A 39 -0.31 -22.17 -7.31
N TRP A 40 0.18 -21.72 -8.45
CA TRP A 40 0.03 -22.40 -9.74
C TRP A 40 1.25 -23.22 -10.18
N SER A 41 2.32 -23.27 -9.40
CA SER A 41 3.46 -24.17 -9.65
C SER A 41 3.20 -25.57 -9.12
N ASP A 42 3.44 -26.57 -9.98
CA ASP A 42 3.40 -28.00 -9.63
C ASP A 42 4.75 -28.51 -9.10
N LYS A 43 5.86 -27.88 -9.49
CA LYS A 43 7.20 -28.30 -9.09
C LYS A 43 7.58 -27.75 -7.72
N LYS A 44 8.20 -28.60 -6.91
CA LYS A 44 8.63 -28.25 -5.56
C LYS A 44 9.66 -27.11 -5.58
N GLU A 45 10.65 -27.17 -6.47
CA GLU A 45 11.73 -26.20 -6.57
C GLU A 45 11.20 -24.81 -6.96
N GLU A 46 10.21 -24.76 -7.86
CA GLU A 46 9.55 -23.51 -8.25
C GLU A 46 8.76 -22.92 -7.08
N ARG A 47 8.03 -23.75 -6.33
CA ARG A 47 7.31 -23.29 -5.12
C ARG A 47 8.27 -22.76 -4.06
N GLU A 48 9.42 -23.38 -3.85
CA GLU A 48 10.44 -22.89 -2.92
C GLU A 48 10.97 -21.50 -3.35
N TYR A 49 11.22 -21.33 -4.65
CA TYR A 49 11.63 -20.04 -5.21
C TYR A 49 10.54 -18.96 -5.06
N TYR A 50 9.29 -19.26 -5.44
CA TYR A 50 8.21 -18.27 -5.38
C TYR A 50 7.77 -17.91 -3.96
N ASP A 51 7.96 -18.82 -3.00
CA ASP A 51 7.85 -18.50 -1.57
C ASP A 51 8.87 -17.43 -1.14
N TRP A 52 10.13 -17.61 -1.56
CA TRP A 52 11.17 -16.59 -1.34
C TRP A 52 10.83 -15.27 -2.05
N VAL A 53 10.38 -15.31 -3.30
CA VAL A 53 9.96 -14.11 -4.05
C VAL A 53 8.85 -13.36 -3.31
N GLY A 54 7.83 -14.07 -2.82
CA GLY A 54 6.73 -13.48 -2.05
C GLY A 54 7.23 -12.80 -0.76
N TYR A 55 8.17 -13.43 -0.06
CA TYR A 55 8.83 -12.80 1.10
C TYR A 55 9.61 -11.53 0.73
N ILE A 56 10.42 -11.56 -0.33
CA ILE A 56 11.19 -10.40 -0.78
C ILE A 56 10.27 -9.27 -1.23
N GLY A 57 9.20 -9.57 -1.96
CA GLY A 57 8.19 -8.59 -2.34
C GLY A 57 7.61 -7.88 -1.11
N ASN A 58 7.20 -8.63 -0.09
CA ASN A 58 6.61 -8.06 1.11
C ASN A 58 7.65 -7.29 1.95
N LEU A 59 8.92 -7.73 1.95
CA LEU A 59 10.01 -7.00 2.58
C LEU A 59 10.25 -5.64 1.90
N ILE A 60 10.37 -5.61 0.57
CA ILE A 60 10.59 -4.39 -0.20
C ILE A 60 9.38 -3.46 -0.06
N GLY A 61 8.17 -3.99 -0.23
CA GLY A 61 6.92 -3.24 -0.11
C GLY A 61 6.82 -2.54 1.24
N VAL A 62 6.99 -3.28 2.34
CA VAL A 62 6.93 -2.68 3.68
C VAL A 62 8.10 -1.76 3.97
N ALA A 63 9.33 -2.12 3.59
CA ALA A 63 10.51 -1.30 3.86
C ALA A 63 10.39 0.09 3.23
N ILE A 64 9.86 0.15 2.00
CA ILE A 64 9.59 1.42 1.33
C ILE A 64 8.34 2.07 1.94
N MET A 65 7.32 1.33 2.35
CA MET A 65 6.11 1.89 2.97
C MET A 65 6.36 2.53 4.35
N ILE A 66 7.38 2.12 5.11
CA ILE A 66 7.70 2.66 6.44
C ILE A 66 7.77 4.20 6.48
N PRO A 67 8.48 4.91 5.59
CA PRO A 67 8.49 6.36 5.55
C PRO A 67 7.19 6.99 5.00
N LEU A 68 6.29 6.23 4.37
CA LEU A 68 5.12 6.76 3.67
C LEU A 68 4.22 7.65 4.54
N PRO A 69 3.88 7.30 5.81
CA PRO A 69 3.08 8.17 6.65
C PRO A 69 3.75 9.52 6.89
N ALA A 70 5.05 9.52 7.21
CA ALA A 70 5.82 10.75 7.41
C ALA A 70 5.84 11.61 6.13
N MET A 71 6.05 10.99 4.97
CA MET A 71 6.03 11.69 3.69
C MET A 71 4.66 12.30 3.37
N GLY A 72 3.56 11.58 3.69
CA GLY A 72 2.20 12.10 3.56
C GLY A 72 1.97 13.32 4.44
N TYR A 73 2.40 13.31 5.70
CA TYR A 73 2.26 14.45 6.60
C TYR A 73 3.06 15.68 6.14
N ILE A 74 4.30 15.48 5.69
CA ILE A 74 5.12 16.56 5.13
C ILE A 74 4.43 17.15 3.89
N PHE A 75 3.95 16.30 2.99
CA PHE A 75 3.28 16.75 1.77
C PHE A 75 2.02 17.56 2.09
N VAL A 76 1.17 17.08 2.99
CA VAL A 76 -0.04 17.79 3.40
C VAL A 76 0.29 19.12 4.10
N ALA A 77 1.31 19.17 4.96
CA ALA A 77 1.74 20.41 5.60
C ALA A 77 2.12 21.50 4.58
N GLU A 78 2.81 21.11 3.51
CA GLU A 78 3.20 22.01 2.42
C GLU A 78 2.00 22.47 1.58
N ILE A 79 0.99 21.61 1.37
CA ILE A 79 -0.28 22.02 0.75
C ILE A 79 -0.97 23.09 1.59
N TYR A 80 -1.02 22.92 2.91
CA TYR A 80 -1.62 23.91 3.82
C TYR A 80 -0.92 25.26 3.78
N GLN A 81 0.42 25.26 3.68
CA GLN A 81 1.20 26.50 3.57
C GLN A 81 1.02 27.16 2.21
N TYR A 82 0.84 26.38 1.14
CA TYR A 82 0.60 26.89 -0.21
C TYR A 82 -0.81 27.45 -0.39
N ASP A 83 -1.84 26.69 -0.02
CA ASP A 83 -3.24 27.11 -0.03
C ASP A 83 -4.07 26.33 1.01
N ALA A 84 -4.38 27.00 2.10
CA ALA A 84 -5.21 26.44 3.17
C ALA A 84 -6.60 26.02 2.68
N THR A 85 -7.15 26.61 1.62
CA THR A 85 -8.45 26.25 1.05
C THR A 85 -8.42 24.84 0.50
N ILE A 86 -7.40 24.50 -0.31
CA ILE A 86 -7.23 23.13 -0.81
C ILE A 86 -6.89 22.20 0.35
N GLY A 87 -6.00 22.62 1.25
CA GLY A 87 -5.62 21.80 2.41
C GLY A 87 -6.84 21.38 3.23
N MET A 88 -7.75 22.31 3.52
CA MET A 88 -9.00 22.02 4.22
C MET A 88 -9.97 21.19 3.37
N TYR A 89 -10.06 21.45 2.06
CA TYR A 89 -10.88 20.66 1.14
C TYR A 89 -10.50 19.17 1.15
N ILE A 90 -9.18 18.90 1.12
CA ILE A 90 -8.61 17.55 1.12
C ILE A 90 -8.78 16.87 2.48
N MET A 91 -8.39 17.54 3.57
CA MET A 91 -8.17 16.89 4.86
C MET A 91 -9.36 16.98 5.82
N SER A 92 -10.23 17.99 5.67
CA SER A 92 -11.26 18.31 6.66
C SER A 92 -12.67 18.46 6.09
N ASP A 93 -12.81 18.57 4.77
CA ASP A 93 -14.09 18.77 4.09
C ASP A 93 -14.38 17.63 3.12
N ARG A 94 -14.77 17.92 1.86
CA ARG A 94 -15.34 16.94 0.93
C ARG A 94 -14.46 15.71 0.71
N GLU A 95 -13.12 15.80 0.67
CA GLU A 95 -12.29 14.62 0.41
C GLU A 95 -11.79 13.91 1.69
N SER A 96 -12.11 14.44 2.87
CA SER A 96 -11.58 13.95 4.14
C SER A 96 -11.89 12.46 4.39
N MET A 97 -13.02 11.96 3.89
CA MET A 97 -13.38 10.55 3.99
C MET A 97 -12.50 9.66 3.10
N PHE A 98 -12.08 10.15 1.92
CA PHE A 98 -11.12 9.42 1.09
C PHE A 98 -9.74 9.38 1.75
N MET A 99 -9.32 10.48 2.38
CA MET A 99 -8.11 10.48 3.22
C MET A 99 -8.20 9.47 4.38
N LEU A 100 -9.37 9.33 5.00
CA LEU A 100 -9.59 8.30 6.03
C LEU A 100 -9.50 6.89 5.46
N VAL A 101 -10.10 6.62 4.29
CA VAL A 101 -9.99 5.32 3.60
C VAL A 101 -8.52 5.01 3.25
N GLN A 102 -7.72 6.00 2.87
CA GLN A 102 -6.29 5.79 2.63
C GLN A 102 -5.54 5.43 3.91
N GLY A 103 -5.80 6.16 5.00
CA GLY A 103 -5.27 5.79 6.32
C GLY A 103 -5.63 4.34 6.66
N LEU A 104 -6.92 3.97 6.49
CA LEU A 104 -7.44 2.61 6.67
C LEU A 104 -6.67 1.57 5.86
N LEU A 105 -6.48 1.80 4.56
CA LEU A 105 -5.77 0.89 3.68
C LEU A 105 -4.31 0.74 4.10
N VAL A 106 -3.59 1.84 4.36
CA VAL A 106 -2.19 1.78 4.80
C VAL A 106 -2.04 1.04 6.13
N GLY A 107 -2.88 1.36 7.14
CA GLY A 107 -2.83 0.67 8.42
C GLY A 107 -3.23 -0.82 8.33
N THR A 108 -4.17 -1.15 7.43
CA THR A 108 -4.53 -2.55 7.12
C THR A 108 -3.36 -3.27 6.47
N MET A 109 -2.69 -2.65 5.51
CA MET A 109 -1.54 -3.24 4.82
C MET A 109 -0.39 -3.51 5.79
N PHE A 110 -0.04 -2.56 6.67
CA PHE A 110 0.91 -2.83 7.75
C PHE A 110 0.47 -4.02 8.61
N SER A 111 -0.79 -4.05 9.05
CA SER A 111 -1.32 -5.13 9.89
C SER A 111 -1.23 -6.49 9.20
N VAL A 112 -1.62 -6.56 7.94
CA VAL A 112 -1.62 -7.78 7.13
C VAL A 112 -0.20 -8.23 6.78
N SER A 113 0.73 -7.31 6.52
CA SER A 113 2.14 -7.66 6.37
C SER A 113 2.72 -8.24 7.66
N ASN A 114 2.32 -7.75 8.84
CA ASN A 114 2.74 -8.36 10.10
C ASN A 114 2.15 -9.78 10.28
N ILE A 115 0.90 -10.00 9.85
CA ILE A 115 0.29 -11.34 9.83
C ILE A 115 1.08 -12.25 8.88
N TYR A 116 1.47 -11.76 7.70
CA TYR A 116 2.33 -12.50 6.79
C TYR A 116 3.65 -12.88 7.46
N MET A 117 4.31 -11.93 8.13
CA MET A 117 5.56 -12.19 8.84
C MET A 117 5.40 -13.28 9.90
N TRP A 118 4.32 -13.26 10.66
CA TRP A 118 4.01 -14.31 11.63
C TRP A 118 3.79 -15.68 10.98
N VAL A 119 2.98 -15.73 9.92
CA VAL A 119 2.74 -16.96 9.16
C VAL A 119 4.05 -17.51 8.57
N SER A 120 4.86 -16.61 8.03
CA SER A 120 6.17 -16.88 7.44
C SER A 120 7.15 -17.41 8.48
N MET A 121 7.14 -16.90 9.72
CA MET A 121 8.01 -17.39 10.79
C MET A 121 7.75 -18.84 11.19
N LYS A 122 6.53 -19.35 11.02
CA LYS A 122 6.18 -20.74 11.38
C LYS A 122 6.91 -21.80 10.54
N ARG A 123 7.53 -21.43 9.42
CA ARG A 123 8.34 -22.34 8.59
C ARG A 123 9.83 -22.34 8.94
N ILE A 124 10.23 -21.57 9.94
CA ILE A 124 11.62 -21.42 10.36
C ILE A 124 11.83 -22.20 11.66
N GLU A 125 12.87 -23.03 11.71
CA GLU A 125 13.27 -23.75 12.93
C GLU A 125 13.58 -22.76 14.07
N ASN A 126 13.15 -23.07 15.30
CA ASN A 126 13.37 -22.28 16.52
C ASN A 126 12.76 -20.85 16.52
N ALA A 127 11.89 -20.51 15.57
CA ALA A 127 11.22 -19.20 15.52
C ALA A 127 10.19 -18.98 16.64
N GLU A 128 9.72 -20.06 17.28
CA GLU A 128 8.68 -20.03 18.31
C GLU A 128 9.03 -19.14 19.52
N ARG A 129 10.32 -18.94 19.80
CA ARG A 129 10.78 -18.06 20.88
C ARG A 129 10.34 -16.59 20.71
N PHE A 130 10.10 -16.14 19.49
CA PHE A 130 9.63 -14.77 19.22
C PHE A 130 8.11 -14.65 19.29
N PHE A 131 7.39 -15.78 19.34
CA PHE A 131 5.95 -15.79 19.20
C PHE A 131 5.19 -15.01 20.28
N PRO A 132 5.57 -15.08 21.57
CA PRO A 132 4.93 -14.27 22.60
C PRO A 132 5.05 -12.76 22.32
N ALA A 133 6.24 -12.30 21.92
CA ALA A 133 6.50 -10.90 21.62
C ALA A 133 5.71 -10.42 20.40
N MET A 134 5.63 -11.22 19.33
CA MET A 134 4.83 -10.87 18.15
C MET A 134 3.32 -10.84 18.46
N LYS A 135 2.81 -11.75 19.31
CA LYS A 135 1.41 -11.73 19.76
C LYS A 135 1.08 -10.43 20.52
N PHE A 136 1.97 -10.01 21.40
CA PHE A 136 1.85 -8.70 22.06
C PHE A 136 1.90 -7.55 21.04
N GLY A 137 2.80 -7.63 20.05
CA GLY A 137 2.86 -6.71 18.92
C GLY A 137 1.53 -6.62 18.15
N PHE A 138 0.84 -7.73 17.92
CA PHE A 138 -0.47 -7.71 17.26
C PHE A 138 -1.53 -6.93 18.03
N ILE A 139 -1.54 -7.02 19.37
CA ILE A 139 -2.44 -6.21 20.20
C ILE A 139 -2.14 -4.72 19.99
N LEU A 140 -0.86 -4.34 20.01
CA LEU A 140 -0.45 -2.96 19.77
C LEU A 140 -0.80 -2.46 18.36
N ILE A 141 -0.66 -3.32 17.35
CA ILE A 141 -1.05 -3.01 15.96
C ILE A 141 -2.56 -2.74 15.89
N VAL A 142 -3.40 -3.58 16.48
CA VAL A 142 -4.86 -3.40 16.47
C VAL A 142 -5.26 -2.10 17.19
N ILE A 143 -4.69 -1.83 18.36
CA ILE A 143 -4.92 -0.57 19.08
C ILE A 143 -4.50 0.63 18.23
N SER A 144 -3.29 0.58 17.66
CA SER A 144 -2.76 1.66 16.83
C SER A 144 -3.60 1.90 15.57
N ALA A 145 -3.98 0.84 14.86
CA ALA A 145 -4.84 0.94 13.69
C ALA A 145 -6.19 1.57 14.06
N THR A 146 -6.81 1.13 15.16
CA THR A 146 -8.08 1.66 15.65
C THR A 146 -8.00 3.15 15.98
N ILE A 147 -6.95 3.59 16.69
CA ILE A 147 -6.73 5.02 17.01
C ILE A 147 -6.54 5.81 15.71
N TRP A 148 -5.72 5.32 14.79
CA TRP A 148 -5.43 6.03 13.55
C TRP A 148 -6.69 6.23 12.69
N PHE A 149 -7.59 5.25 12.68
CA PHE A 149 -8.84 5.30 11.90
C PHE A 149 -9.96 6.07 12.57
N THR A 150 -9.81 6.50 13.83
CA THR A 150 -10.86 7.22 14.54
C THR A 150 -11.04 8.62 13.93
N PRO A 151 -12.16 8.92 13.24
CA PRO A 151 -12.45 10.27 12.79
C PRO A 151 -13.09 11.10 13.90
N ARG A 152 -13.00 12.43 13.79
CA ARG A 152 -13.83 13.31 14.62
C ARG A 152 -15.29 13.29 14.19
N ARG A 153 -15.53 13.12 12.89
CA ARG A 153 -16.85 13.18 12.24
C ARG A 153 -16.92 12.09 11.17
N PHE A 154 -18.02 11.36 11.13
CA PHE A 154 -18.29 10.34 10.10
C PHE A 154 -19.01 10.92 8.87
N PHE A 155 -18.74 12.18 8.54
CA PHE A 155 -19.26 12.85 7.34
C PHE A 155 -18.19 13.79 6.76
N ALA A 156 -18.22 13.95 5.43
CA ALA A 156 -17.20 14.66 4.65
C ALA A 156 -17.45 16.18 4.56
N THR A 157 -17.86 16.82 5.67
CA THR A 157 -18.13 18.27 5.68
C THR A 157 -17.67 18.95 6.96
N MET A 158 -17.19 20.18 6.82
CA MET A 158 -16.82 21.03 7.96
C MET A 158 -18.03 21.61 8.71
N LEU A 159 -19.18 21.70 8.07
CA LEU A 159 -20.42 22.16 8.69
C LEU A 159 -21.47 21.06 8.58
N PRO A 160 -22.19 20.74 9.67
CA PRO A 160 -23.30 19.81 9.60
C PRO A 160 -24.39 20.39 8.69
N GLU A 161 -24.73 19.66 7.64
CA GLU A 161 -25.82 20.02 6.72
C GLU A 161 -27.17 19.56 7.32
N PRO A 162 -28.30 20.18 6.94
CA PRO A 162 -29.62 19.77 7.41
C PRO A 162 -29.88 18.28 7.15
N GLY A 163 -30.31 17.54 8.18
CA GLY A 163 -30.59 16.10 8.09
C GLY A 163 -29.41 15.18 8.45
N MET A 164 -28.23 15.72 8.77
CA MET A 164 -27.13 14.93 9.31
C MET A 164 -27.41 14.48 10.75
N ASN A 165 -27.09 13.23 11.06
CA ASN A 165 -27.25 12.69 12.41
C ASN A 165 -26.15 13.28 13.34
N PRO A 166 -26.50 14.03 14.40
CA PRO A 166 -25.54 14.58 15.34
C PRO A 166 -24.70 13.51 16.07
N ASP A 167 -25.20 12.28 16.17
CA ASP A 167 -24.50 11.15 16.78
C ASP A 167 -23.31 10.66 15.93
N MET A 168 -23.16 11.14 14.70
CA MET A 168 -22.03 10.85 13.82
C MET A 168 -20.79 11.72 14.11
N VAL A 169 -20.79 12.42 15.25
CA VAL A 169 -19.65 13.14 15.80
C VAL A 169 -19.13 12.39 17.01
N LEU A 170 -17.81 12.21 17.08
CA LEU A 170 -17.19 11.55 18.23
C LEU A 170 -17.45 12.33 19.52
N PRO A 171 -17.91 11.69 20.62
CA PRO A 171 -18.14 12.34 21.90
C PRO A 171 -16.91 13.11 22.40
N ASP A 172 -17.13 14.23 23.11
CA ASP A 172 -16.05 15.13 23.51
C ASP A 172 -15.01 14.48 24.43
N ASN A 173 -15.40 13.52 25.26
CA ASN A 173 -14.48 12.75 26.10
C ASN A 173 -13.54 11.84 25.30
N LEU A 174 -13.87 11.51 24.04
CA LEU A 174 -13.07 10.70 23.13
C LEU A 174 -12.45 11.52 21.99
N ALA A 175 -12.78 12.81 21.89
CA ALA A 175 -12.30 13.73 20.85
C ALA A 175 -10.79 13.73 20.67
N PHE A 176 -10.04 13.51 21.76
CA PHE A 176 -8.58 13.48 21.73
C PHE A 176 -8.04 12.39 20.79
N LEU A 177 -8.74 11.27 20.62
CA LEU A 177 -8.34 10.17 19.73
C LEU A 177 -8.30 10.59 18.26
N ALA A 178 -9.12 11.56 17.87
CA ALA A 178 -9.19 12.06 16.50
C ALA A 178 -8.12 13.13 16.20
N LEU A 179 -7.35 13.60 17.20
CA LEU A 179 -6.31 14.61 17.02
C LEU A 179 -5.10 14.04 16.26
N MET A 180 -4.40 14.92 15.54
CA MET A 180 -3.21 14.53 14.78
C MET A 180 -2.10 13.96 15.67
N VAL A 181 -1.97 14.42 16.92
CA VAL A 181 -1.00 13.86 17.87
C VAL A 181 -1.29 12.38 18.11
N SER A 182 -2.54 12.01 18.41
CA SER A 182 -2.93 10.61 18.63
C SER A 182 -2.74 9.74 17.39
N LYS A 183 -3.11 10.25 16.21
CA LYS A 183 -2.91 9.55 14.93
C LYS A 183 -1.43 9.32 14.61
N ASN A 184 -0.58 10.33 14.85
CA ASN A 184 0.86 10.23 14.61
C ASN A 184 1.52 9.26 15.59
N THR A 185 1.15 9.30 16.88
CA THR A 185 1.63 8.34 17.88
C THR A 185 1.24 6.91 17.52
N ALA A 186 -0.01 6.71 17.10
CA ALA A 186 -0.49 5.40 16.65
C ALA A 186 0.27 4.90 15.40
N ALA A 187 0.42 5.74 14.37
CA ALA A 187 1.19 5.40 13.17
C ALA A 187 2.65 5.03 13.52
N PHE A 188 3.30 5.80 14.39
CA PHE A 188 4.68 5.53 14.83
C PHE A 188 4.80 4.21 15.61
N CYS A 189 3.84 3.92 16.49
CA CYS A 189 3.79 2.65 17.23
C CYS A 189 3.64 1.48 16.24
N LEU A 190 2.70 1.57 15.31
CA LEU A 190 2.45 0.55 14.29
C LEU A 190 3.67 0.31 13.39
N VAL A 191 4.36 1.37 12.94
CA VAL A 191 5.61 1.28 12.17
C VAL A 191 6.71 0.61 13.00
N THR A 192 6.85 0.98 14.27
CA THR A 192 7.87 0.43 15.17
C THR A 192 7.65 -1.06 15.43
N VAL A 193 6.42 -1.47 15.74
CA VAL A 193 6.07 -2.89 15.92
C VAL A 193 6.32 -3.66 14.63
N THR A 194 5.97 -3.09 13.48
CA THR A 194 6.26 -3.69 12.18
C THR A 194 7.76 -3.91 12.02
N PHE A 195 8.56 -2.88 12.22
CA PHE A 195 10.01 -2.95 12.11
C PHE A 195 10.62 -4.03 13.03
N ILE A 196 10.15 -4.11 14.28
CA ILE A 196 10.57 -5.14 15.23
C ILE A 196 10.23 -6.56 14.73
N ASN A 197 9.03 -6.77 14.17
CA ASN A 197 8.65 -8.08 13.62
C ASN A 197 9.57 -8.52 12.45
N TYR A 198 10.03 -7.58 11.62
CA TYR A 198 11.01 -7.86 10.57
C TYR A 198 12.42 -8.13 11.12
N ILE A 199 12.81 -7.48 12.22
CA ILE A 199 14.04 -7.81 12.95
C ILE A 199 13.96 -9.24 13.48
N PHE A 200 12.86 -9.62 14.14
CA PHE A 200 12.67 -10.99 14.64
C PHE A 200 12.75 -12.02 13.53
N TYR A 201 12.11 -11.76 12.39
CA TYR A 201 12.22 -12.63 11.23
C TYR A 201 13.67 -12.76 10.74
N THR A 202 14.40 -11.64 10.63
CA THR A 202 15.80 -11.62 10.20
C THR A 202 16.70 -12.41 11.17
N ILE A 203 16.46 -12.31 12.47
CA ILE A 203 17.19 -13.09 13.48
C ILE A 203 16.82 -14.58 13.35
N ALA A 204 15.54 -14.90 13.16
CA ALA A 204 15.08 -16.27 12.98
C ALA A 204 15.73 -16.94 11.76
N THR A 205 15.77 -16.28 10.60
CA THR A 205 16.41 -16.82 9.38
C THR A 205 17.92 -17.00 9.51
N LYS A 206 18.59 -16.21 10.35
CA LYS A 206 20.03 -16.37 10.63
C LYS A 206 20.35 -17.49 11.62
N THR A 207 19.39 -17.91 12.43
CA THR A 207 19.61 -18.84 13.56
C THR A 207 18.90 -20.18 13.41
N GLY A 208 18.05 -20.33 12.39
CA GLY A 208 17.33 -21.57 12.09
C GLY A 208 17.20 -21.80 10.59
N LYS A 209 17.01 -23.05 10.19
CA LYS A 209 16.78 -23.39 8.79
C LYS A 209 15.38 -22.95 8.37
N VAL A 210 15.29 -22.33 7.20
CA VAL A 210 14.00 -21.95 6.59
C VAL A 210 13.53 -23.08 5.68
N HIS A 211 12.34 -23.61 5.93
CA HIS A 211 11.70 -24.57 5.03
C HIS A 211 10.89 -23.83 3.97
N TYR A 212 11.56 -23.32 2.94
CA TYR A 212 10.89 -22.74 1.77
C TYR A 212 9.93 -23.75 1.14
N GLY A 213 8.89 -23.25 0.48
CA GLY A 213 7.89 -24.10 -0.15
C GLY A 213 6.83 -24.65 0.81
N LYS A 214 7.09 -24.63 2.13
CA LYS A 214 6.19 -25.10 3.20
C LYS A 214 5.49 -23.97 3.96
N ILE A 215 5.25 -22.84 3.31
CA ILE A 215 4.46 -21.76 3.90
C ILE A 215 3.02 -22.23 4.16
N ASN A 216 2.38 -21.70 5.20
CA ASN A 216 0.96 -21.91 5.44
C ASN A 216 0.15 -21.43 4.21
N PRO A 217 -0.93 -22.12 3.81
CA PRO A 217 -1.79 -21.70 2.69
C PRO A 217 -2.32 -20.27 2.78
N LEU A 218 -2.47 -19.70 4.00
CA LEU A 218 -2.86 -18.30 4.19
C LEU A 218 -1.82 -17.31 3.63
N GLY A 219 -0.53 -17.67 3.58
CA GLY A 219 0.54 -16.76 3.18
C GLY A 219 0.38 -16.18 1.77
N PRO A 220 0.24 -17.01 0.72
CA PRO A 220 -0.01 -16.52 -0.64
C PRO A 220 -1.28 -15.65 -0.76
N TYR A 221 -2.38 -16.00 -0.10
CA TYR A 221 -3.59 -15.17 -0.13
C TYR A 221 -3.40 -13.82 0.54
N VAL A 222 -2.64 -13.77 1.63
CA VAL A 222 -2.25 -12.52 2.29
C VAL A 222 -1.43 -11.64 1.34
N LEU A 223 -0.47 -12.21 0.61
CA LEU A 223 0.32 -11.47 -0.39
C LEU A 223 -0.54 -10.92 -1.54
N ILE A 224 -1.50 -11.70 -2.02
CA ILE A 224 -2.46 -11.25 -3.04
C ILE A 224 -3.31 -10.09 -2.50
N PHE A 225 -3.82 -10.21 -1.28
CA PHE A 225 -4.60 -9.16 -0.63
C PHE A 225 -3.80 -7.87 -0.45
N LEU A 226 -2.51 -7.96 -0.09
CA LEU A 226 -1.64 -6.78 0.05
C LEU A 226 -1.52 -6.03 -1.27
N GLY A 227 -1.24 -6.73 -2.37
CA GLY A 227 -1.14 -6.06 -3.66
C GLY A 227 -2.49 -5.58 -4.22
N PHE A 228 -3.59 -6.28 -3.95
CA PHE A 228 -4.94 -5.76 -4.27
C PHE A 228 -5.23 -4.46 -3.51
N SER A 229 -4.94 -4.45 -2.21
CA SER A 229 -5.13 -3.27 -1.35
C SER A 229 -4.27 -2.09 -1.80
N ASP A 230 -3.06 -2.36 -2.26
CA ASP A 230 -2.16 -1.33 -2.77
C ASP A 230 -2.61 -0.75 -4.14
N ILE A 231 -3.10 -1.57 -5.07
CA ILE A 231 -3.75 -1.09 -6.31
C ILE A 231 -4.92 -0.15 -5.96
N TRP A 232 -5.70 -0.53 -4.95
CA TRP A 232 -6.82 0.28 -4.48
C TRP A 232 -6.36 1.61 -3.87
N LEU A 233 -5.34 1.57 -3.02
CA LEU A 233 -4.72 2.75 -2.41
C LEU A 233 -4.20 3.74 -3.47
N MET A 234 -3.49 3.24 -4.48
CA MET A 234 -2.95 4.07 -5.57
C MET A 234 -4.05 4.72 -6.40
N SER A 235 -5.16 4.01 -6.63
CA SER A 235 -6.33 4.54 -7.35
C SER A 235 -7.03 5.65 -6.57
N TRP A 236 -7.12 5.51 -5.25
CA TRP A 236 -7.62 6.57 -4.36
C TRP A 236 -6.72 7.82 -4.38
N MET A 237 -5.40 7.64 -4.34
CA MET A 237 -4.44 8.76 -4.41
C MET A 237 -4.52 9.54 -5.72
N GLY A 238 -4.80 8.86 -6.84
CA GLY A 238 -5.08 9.51 -8.11
C GLY A 238 -6.36 10.35 -8.02
N THR A 239 -7.42 9.79 -7.47
CA THR A 239 -8.75 10.43 -7.39
C THR A 239 -8.74 11.68 -6.52
N ILE A 240 -8.16 11.63 -5.31
CA ILE A 240 -8.01 12.79 -4.42
C ILE A 240 -7.27 13.93 -5.13
N ARG A 241 -6.19 13.61 -5.83
CA ARG A 241 -5.42 14.64 -6.55
C ARG A 241 -6.25 15.32 -7.63
N GLU A 242 -7.04 14.55 -8.39
CA GLU A 242 -7.84 15.11 -9.47
C GLU A 242 -9.03 15.92 -8.95
N LEU A 243 -9.69 15.45 -7.90
CA LEU A 243 -10.79 16.14 -7.25
C LEU A 243 -10.32 17.42 -6.52
N SER A 244 -9.09 17.45 -6.02
CA SER A 244 -8.53 18.62 -5.32
C SER A 244 -8.39 19.85 -6.23
N ARG A 245 -8.39 19.64 -7.55
CA ARG A 245 -8.42 20.73 -8.53
C ARG A 245 -9.80 21.35 -8.69
N MET A 246 -10.86 20.78 -8.11
CA MET A 246 -12.24 21.27 -8.21
C MET A 246 -12.66 21.49 -9.67
N ASN A 247 -13.00 22.73 -10.05
CA ASN A 247 -13.37 23.12 -11.42
C ASN A 247 -12.22 23.75 -12.20
N TRP A 248 -10.98 23.34 -11.91
CA TRP A 248 -9.79 23.82 -12.61
C TRP A 248 -9.11 22.68 -13.37
N HIS A 249 -8.74 22.91 -14.63
CA HIS A 249 -7.83 22.01 -15.35
C HIS A 249 -6.40 22.20 -14.87
N ILE A 250 -6.01 23.46 -14.64
CA ILE A 250 -4.77 23.86 -13.99
C ILE A 250 -5.16 24.78 -12.83
N TYR A 251 -4.87 24.36 -11.60
CA TYR A 251 -5.30 25.06 -10.40
C TYR A 251 -4.92 26.55 -10.44
N LYS A 252 -5.90 27.44 -10.22
CA LYS A 252 -5.79 28.91 -10.31
C LYS A 252 -5.34 29.51 -11.65
N VAL A 253 -5.04 28.70 -12.66
CA VAL A 253 -4.57 29.18 -13.97
C VAL A 253 -5.64 29.01 -15.05
N PHE A 254 -6.24 27.83 -15.14
CA PHE A 254 -7.23 27.52 -16.17
C PHE A 254 -8.49 26.91 -15.57
N LYS A 255 -9.51 27.77 -15.40
CA LYS A 255 -10.81 27.40 -14.84
C LYS A 255 -11.72 26.84 -15.93
N ASP A 256 -12.41 25.76 -15.61
CA ASP A 256 -13.46 25.24 -16.45
C ASP A 256 -14.72 26.14 -16.32
N VAL A 257 -15.10 26.73 -17.44
CA VAL A 257 -16.26 27.62 -17.59
C VAL A 257 -17.36 26.99 -18.45
N THR A 258 -17.18 25.74 -18.89
CA THR A 258 -18.16 25.04 -19.70
C THR A 258 -19.47 24.82 -18.92
N PRO A 259 -20.62 24.80 -19.61
CA PRO A 259 -21.90 24.45 -18.99
C PRO A 259 -21.91 23.04 -18.36
N GLU A 260 -21.13 22.12 -18.93
CA GLU A 260 -21.06 20.71 -18.55
C GLU A 260 -20.09 20.44 -17.41
N LYS A 261 -19.42 21.46 -16.85
CA LYS A 261 -18.47 21.28 -15.75
C LYS A 261 -19.14 20.56 -14.57
N PHE A 262 -18.55 19.46 -14.16
CA PHE A 262 -19.09 18.61 -13.11
C PHE A 262 -17.96 18.00 -12.30
N ALA A 263 -18.12 17.99 -10.97
CA ALA A 263 -17.28 17.24 -10.06
C ALA A 263 -18.11 16.07 -9.51
N PRO A 264 -17.69 14.82 -9.70
CA PRO A 264 -18.45 13.67 -9.21
C PRO A 264 -18.55 13.69 -7.69
N THR A 265 -19.66 13.17 -7.18
CA THR A 265 -19.83 12.94 -5.75
C THR A 265 -18.83 11.89 -5.26
N LEU A 266 -18.55 11.87 -3.96
CA LEU A 266 -17.67 10.85 -3.38
C LEU A 266 -18.18 9.43 -3.63
N ALA A 267 -19.50 9.24 -3.64
CA ALA A 267 -20.10 7.94 -3.92
C ALA A 267 -19.84 7.50 -5.37
N GLU A 268 -20.05 8.40 -6.34
CA GLU A 268 -19.78 8.13 -7.75
C GLU A 268 -18.29 7.87 -8.00
N SER A 269 -17.41 8.72 -7.46
CA SER A 269 -15.96 8.51 -7.53
C SER A 269 -15.54 7.19 -6.90
N GLY A 270 -16.07 6.86 -5.73
CA GLY A 270 -15.78 5.59 -5.05
C GLY A 270 -16.22 4.38 -5.85
N PHE A 271 -17.42 4.42 -6.44
CA PHE A 271 -17.90 3.37 -7.33
C PHE A 271 -16.96 3.18 -8.53
N HIS A 272 -16.61 4.27 -9.24
CA HIS A 272 -15.70 4.19 -10.38
C HIS A 272 -14.32 3.66 -9.99
N VAL A 273 -13.73 4.15 -8.90
CA VAL A 273 -12.45 3.67 -8.38
C VAL A 273 -12.50 2.17 -8.12
N THR A 274 -13.52 1.70 -7.40
CA THR A 274 -13.68 0.28 -7.09
C THR A 274 -13.85 -0.56 -8.36
N VAL A 275 -14.67 -0.13 -9.32
CA VAL A 275 -14.86 -0.84 -10.59
C VAL A 275 -13.56 -0.92 -11.39
N ILE A 276 -12.79 0.18 -11.47
CA ILE A 276 -11.50 0.21 -12.18
C ILE A 276 -10.50 -0.73 -11.51
N VAL A 277 -10.39 -0.70 -10.18
CA VAL A 277 -9.49 -1.56 -9.41
C VAL A 277 -9.81 -3.03 -9.64
N TRP A 278 -11.09 -3.43 -9.55
CA TRP A 278 -11.51 -4.80 -9.81
C TRP A 278 -11.27 -5.22 -11.25
N THR A 279 -11.57 -4.35 -12.21
CA THR A 279 -11.34 -4.63 -13.64
C THR A 279 -9.86 -4.84 -13.90
N PHE A 280 -9.00 -3.94 -13.41
CA PHE A 280 -7.55 -4.07 -13.52
C PHE A 280 -7.05 -5.36 -12.87
N PHE A 281 -7.51 -5.66 -11.65
CA PHE A 281 -7.08 -6.83 -10.91
C PHE A 281 -7.47 -8.14 -11.60
N VAL A 282 -8.70 -8.23 -12.14
CA VAL A 282 -9.17 -9.38 -12.92
C VAL A 282 -8.36 -9.53 -14.20
N LEU A 283 -8.14 -8.44 -14.95
CA LEU A 283 -7.34 -8.48 -16.18
C LEU A 283 -5.90 -8.90 -15.92
N MET A 284 -5.25 -8.32 -14.90
CA MET A 284 -3.90 -8.68 -14.48
C MET A 284 -3.82 -10.15 -14.09
N THR A 285 -4.77 -10.63 -13.27
CA THR A 285 -4.83 -12.04 -12.86
C THR A 285 -5.00 -12.96 -14.07
N ALA A 286 -5.87 -12.59 -15.02
CA ALA A 286 -6.05 -13.33 -16.26
C ALA A 286 -4.79 -13.36 -17.13
N ILE A 287 -4.06 -12.24 -17.25
CA ILE A 287 -2.80 -12.15 -17.99
C ILE A 287 -1.74 -13.07 -17.38
N ILE A 288 -1.57 -13.01 -16.06
CA ILE A 288 -0.61 -13.89 -15.34
C ILE A 288 -1.00 -15.35 -15.54
N TRP A 289 -2.28 -15.68 -15.39
CA TRP A 289 -2.80 -17.03 -15.59
C TRP A 289 -2.56 -17.56 -17.00
N ILE A 290 -2.84 -16.76 -18.04
CA ILE A 290 -2.57 -17.13 -19.44
C ILE A 290 -1.07 -17.34 -19.65
N GLY A 291 -0.23 -16.45 -19.11
CA GLY A 291 1.23 -16.54 -19.24
C GLY A 291 1.82 -17.82 -18.63
N ILE A 292 1.20 -18.35 -17.57
CA ILE A 292 1.60 -19.61 -16.93
C ILE A 292 1.05 -20.82 -17.69
N LYS A 293 -0.21 -20.78 -18.13
CA LYS A 293 -0.88 -21.91 -18.78
C LYS A 293 -0.37 -22.17 -20.21
N TYR A 294 0.02 -21.11 -20.91
CA TYR A 294 0.53 -21.19 -22.29
C TYR A 294 1.96 -20.61 -22.36
N PRO A 295 2.94 -21.27 -21.71
CA PRO A 295 4.31 -20.79 -21.74
C PRO A 295 4.83 -20.84 -23.17
N LYS A 296 5.42 -19.73 -23.65
CA LYS A 296 6.04 -19.70 -24.97
C LYS A 296 7.09 -20.82 -25.05
N THR A 297 7.00 -21.67 -26.06
CA THR A 297 8.02 -22.68 -26.37
C THR A 297 9.37 -21.98 -26.50
N LYS A 298 10.30 -22.24 -25.58
CA LYS A 298 11.68 -21.78 -25.71
C LYS A 298 12.28 -22.41 -26.98
N PRO A 299 12.98 -21.64 -27.84
CA PRO A 299 13.86 -22.23 -28.85
C PRO A 299 14.84 -23.17 -28.13
N LYS A 300 15.08 -24.36 -28.69
CA LYS A 300 16.10 -25.28 -28.16
C LYS A 300 17.41 -24.53 -28.01
N GLU A 301 17.94 -24.46 -26.79
CA GLU A 301 19.33 -24.11 -26.57
C GLU A 301 20.18 -25.17 -27.28
N THR A 302 20.78 -24.79 -28.42
CA THR A 302 21.90 -25.52 -28.99
C THR A 302 23.03 -25.43 -27.97
N GLY A 303 23.30 -26.54 -27.28
CA GLY A 303 24.40 -26.65 -26.32
C GLY A 303 25.75 -26.28 -26.92
N PRO A 304 26.79 -26.10 -26.09
CA PRO A 304 28.08 -25.59 -26.54
C PRO A 304 28.67 -26.54 -27.57
N VAL A 305 29.02 -25.99 -28.74
CA VAL A 305 29.80 -26.67 -29.76
C VAL A 305 31.10 -27.14 -29.08
N GLN A 306 31.22 -28.44 -28.86
CA GLN A 306 32.50 -29.06 -28.52
C GLN A 306 33.45 -28.72 -29.67
N ALA A 307 34.40 -27.82 -29.43
CA ALA A 307 35.51 -27.62 -30.34
C ALA A 307 36.28 -28.94 -30.42
N ALA A 308 36.19 -29.60 -31.58
CA ALA A 308 37.01 -30.75 -31.87
C ALA A 308 38.50 -30.36 -31.77
N PRO A 309 39.39 -31.23 -31.26
CA PRO A 309 40.81 -30.92 -31.19
C PRO A 309 41.37 -30.73 -32.59
N GLN A 310 41.99 -29.57 -32.82
CA GLN A 310 42.76 -29.31 -34.04
C GLN A 310 43.97 -30.26 -34.05
N MET A 311 43.98 -31.22 -34.97
CA MET A 311 45.16 -32.02 -35.28
C MET A 311 46.16 -31.10 -35.99
N ALA A 312 47.37 -31.02 -35.45
CA ALA A 312 48.49 -30.33 -36.09
C ALA A 312 48.93 -31.13 -37.34
N GLU A 313 48.95 -30.45 -38.49
CA GLU A 313 49.79 -30.79 -39.63
C GLU A 313 50.99 -29.84 -39.67
#